data_AF-A0A1F8MPF4-F1
#
_entry.id   AF-A0A1F8MPF4-F1
#
_cell.length_a   1.000
_cell.length_b   1.000
_cell.length_c   1.000
_cell.angle_alpha   90.00
_cell.angle_beta   90.00
_cell.angle_gamma   90.00
#
_symmetry.space_group_name_H-M   'P 1'
#
loop_
_entity.id
_entity.type
_entity.pdbx_description
1 polymer ?
#
loop_
_entity_poly.entity_id
_entity_poly.type
_entity_poly.pdbx_seq_one_letter_code
_entity_poly.pdbx_strand_id
1 'polypeptide(L)' 'MKYGILRVLDVLSLYPYAVKSRSFQGMLDLVHGKAVNGRYYAESTDTVYSDFDFAQTAGPSRWITFLVSRIDKRVGG' A
#
# COMPACT_ATOMS: atom_id res chain seq x y z
N MET A 1 0.83 -7.82 -1.45
CA MET A 1 0.64 -6.92 -0.30
C MET A 1 -0.67 -7.17 0.42
N LYS A 2 -0.64 -7.31 1.76
CA LYS A 2 -1.85 -7.34 2.60
C LYS A 2 -2.46 -5.94 2.76
N TYR A 3 -3.78 -5.81 2.59
CA TYR A 3 -4.47 -4.51 2.65
C TYR A 3 -4.40 -3.80 4.02
N GLY A 4 -4.20 -4.55 5.11
CA GLY A 4 -4.15 -3.99 6.47
C GLY A 4 -3.08 -2.91 6.64
N ILE A 5 -1.85 -3.15 6.17
CA ILE A 5 -0.75 -2.16 6.27
C ILE A 5 -1.01 -0.92 5.40
N LEU A 6 -1.62 -1.09 4.22
CA LEU A 6 -2.00 0.04 3.36
C LEU A 6 -3.02 0.94 4.05
N ARG A 7 -4.05 0.33 4.66
CA ARG A 7 -5.08 1.08 5.37
C ARG A 7 -4.50 1.89 6.52
N VAL A 8 -3.57 1.29 7.28
CA VAL A 8 -2.88 1.99 8.39
C VAL A 8 -2.07 3.17 7.85
N LEU A 9 -1.23 2.95 6.84
CA LEU A 9 -0.42 4.01 6.24
C LEU A 9 -1.28 5.12 5.63
N ASP A 10 -2.38 4.76 4.95
CA ASP A 10 -3.30 5.73 4.36
C ASP A 10 -3.93 6.64 5.41
N VAL A 11 -4.40 6.10 6.53
CA VAL A 11 -4.95 6.90 7.63
C VAL A 11 -3.87 7.74 8.30
N LEU A 12 -2.71 7.15 8.61
CA LEU A 12 -1.61 7.87 9.28
C LEU A 12 -1.00 8.97 8.41
N SER A 13 -1.03 8.81 7.07
CA SER A 13 -0.54 9.83 6.13
C SER A 13 -1.30 11.16 6.22
N LEU A 14 -2.48 11.19 6.82
CA LEU A 14 -3.26 12.41 7.06
C LEU A 14 -2.72 13.24 8.24
N TYR A 15 -1.83 12.68 9.07
CA TYR A 15 -1.36 13.29 10.31
C TYR A 15 0.14 13.61 10.21
N PRO A 16 0.54 14.90 10.12
CA PRO A 16 1.95 15.28 9.93
C PRO A 16 2.91 14.76 11.00
N TYR A 17 2.45 14.60 12.24
CA TYR A 17 3.26 14.05 13.32
C TYR A 17 3.53 12.54 13.15
N ALA A 18 2.55 11.79 12.62
CA ALA A 18 2.67 10.36 12.40
C ALA A 18 3.63 10.06 11.24
N VAL A 19 3.55 10.85 10.17
CA VAL A 19 4.45 10.75 9.01
C VAL A 19 5.93 10.89 9.41
N LYS A 20 6.25 11.73 10.40
CA LYS A 20 7.63 11.93 10.89
C LYS A 20 8.13 10.79 11.78
N SER A 21 7.26 9.87 12.20
CA SER A 21 7.66 8.79 13.10
C SER A 21 8.50 7.74 12.36
N ARG A 22 9.50 7.19 13.05
CA ARG A 22 10.35 6.11 12.52
C ARG A 22 9.51 4.87 12.13
N SER A 23 8.46 4.57 12.90
CA SER A 23 7.58 3.45 12.63
C SER A 23 6.79 3.63 11.33
N PHE A 24 6.30 4.83 11.05
CA PHE A 24 5.61 5.11 9.77
C PHE A 24 6.56 4.96 8.60
N GLN A 25 7.75 5.57 8.67
CA GLN A 25 8.75 5.49 7.61
C GLN A 25 9.17 4.04 7.35
N GLY A 26 9.45 3.26 8.40
CA GLY A 26 9.81 1.84 8.24
C GLY A 26 8.69 0.98 7.64
N MET A 27 7.42 1.28 7.95
CA MET A 27 6.29 0.62 7.28
C MET A 27 6.23 1.01 5.80
N LEU A 28 6.41 2.30 5.48
CA LEU A 28 6.38 2.79 4.11
C LEU A 28 7.53 2.20 3.27
N ASP A 29 8.75 2.13 3.82
CA ASP A 29 9.90 1.50 3.19
C ASP A 29 9.63 0.02 2.88
N LEU A 30 9.02 -0.72 3.81
CA LEU A 30 8.60 -2.11 3.61
C LEU A 30 7.57 -2.22 2.47
N VAL A 31 6.67 -1.25 2.33
CA VAL A 31 5.74 -1.19 1.20
C VAL A 31 6.50 -0.95 -0.09
N HIS A 32 7.33 0.09 -0.17
CA HIS A 32 8.09 0.43 -1.37
C HIS A 32 8.98 -0.71 -1.86
N GLY A 33 9.61 -1.47 -0.94
CA GLY A 33 10.40 -2.66 -1.27
C GLY A 33 9.64 -3.79 -1.95
N LYS A 34 8.29 -3.76 -1.97
CA LYS A 34 7.44 -4.74 -2.66
C LYS A 34 7.03 -4.31 -4.08
N ALA A 35 7.47 -3.13 -4.54
CA ALA A 35 7.16 -2.68 -5.88
C ALA A 35 7.89 -3.52 -6.93
N VAL A 36 7.19 -3.87 -8.01
CA VAL A 36 7.77 -4.44 -9.22
C VAL A 36 7.46 -3.48 -10.36
N ASN A 37 8.49 -2.82 -10.90
CA ASN A 37 8.35 -1.77 -11.91
C ASN A 37 7.35 -0.66 -11.51
N GLY A 38 7.39 -0.24 -10.24
CA GLY A 38 6.49 0.78 -9.70
C GLY A 38 5.04 0.34 -9.51
N ARG A 39 4.75 -0.96 -9.65
CA ARG A 39 3.41 -1.54 -9.47
C ARG A 39 3.42 -2.54 -8.32
N TYR A 40 2.25 -2.74 -7.74
CA TYR A 40 2.09 -3.60 -6.57
C TYR A 40 1.11 -4.73 -6.84
N TYR A 41 1.36 -5.88 -6.23
CA TYR A 41 0.53 -7.08 -6.35
C TYR A 41 -0.21 -7.30 -5.04
N ALA A 42 -1.42 -7.84 -5.08
CA ALA A 42 -2.07 -8.33 -3.87
C ALA A 42 -1.30 -9.53 -3.31
N GLU A 43 -1.27 -9.67 -1.99
CA GLU A 43 -0.86 -10.94 -1.37
C GLU A 43 -2.17 -11.64 -1.07
N SER A 44 -2.42 -12.77 -1.74
CA SER A 44 -3.62 -13.61 -1.61
C SER A 44 -4.15 -13.63 -0.18
N THR A 45 -5.32 -13.01 0.04
CA THR A 45 -6.00 -13.02 1.34
C THR A 45 -7.38 -13.67 1.32
N ASP A 46 -8.04 -13.80 0.18
CA ASP A 46 -9.39 -14.38 0.12
C ASP A 46 -9.72 -14.93 -1.28
N THR A 47 -10.16 -16.19 -1.34
CA THR A 47 -10.64 -16.81 -2.59
C THR A 47 -12.03 -16.33 -2.98
N VAL A 48 -12.84 -15.89 -2.00
CA VAL A 48 -14.22 -15.41 -2.18
C VAL A 48 -14.29 -14.11 -2.97
N TYR A 49 -13.26 -13.27 -2.85
CA TYR A 49 -13.18 -11.98 -3.55
C TYR A 49 -12.16 -11.99 -4.69
N SER A 50 -11.79 -13.16 -5.21
CA SER A 50 -10.73 -13.31 -6.23
C SER A 50 -10.96 -12.49 -7.50
N ASP A 51 -12.20 -12.12 -7.82
CA ASP A 51 -12.52 -11.24 -8.95
C ASP A 51 -12.21 -9.75 -8.69
N PHE A 52 -11.94 -9.36 -7.45
CA PHE A 52 -11.60 -7.98 -7.09
C PHE A 52 -10.10 -7.72 -7.24
N ASP A 53 -9.76 -6.54 -7.75
CA ASP A 53 -8.39 -6.11 -8.05
C ASP A 53 -7.41 -6.24 -6.86
N PHE A 54 -7.92 -6.09 -5.62
CA PHE A 54 -7.13 -6.18 -4.39
C PHE A 54 -6.96 -7.60 -3.83
N ALA A 55 -7.60 -8.61 -4.43
CA ALA A 55 -7.57 -10.00 -3.97
C ALA A 55 -7.02 -10.96 -5.03
N GLN A 56 -7.00 -10.56 -6.31
CA GLN A 56 -6.31 -11.30 -7.37
C GLN A 56 -4.79 -11.14 -7.31
N THR A 57 -4.05 -12.20 -7.64
CA THR A 57 -2.58 -12.23 -7.66
C THR A 57 -2.00 -12.41 -9.07
N ALA A 58 -2.85 -12.55 -10.09
CA ALA A 58 -2.46 -12.82 -11.46
C ALA A 58 -1.75 -11.63 -12.13
N GLY A 59 -2.06 -10.41 -11.71
CA GLY A 59 -1.48 -9.19 -12.24
C GLY A 59 -1.27 -8.11 -11.18
N PRO A 60 -0.59 -7.01 -11.55
CA PRO A 60 -0.45 -5.86 -10.65
C PRO A 60 -1.82 -5.25 -10.36
N SER A 61 -2.10 -5.02 -9.08
CA SER A 61 -3.32 -4.36 -8.61
C SER A 61 -3.22 -2.86 -8.88
N ARG A 62 -4.18 -2.34 -9.67
CA ARG A 62 -4.29 -0.91 -9.94
C ARG A 62 -4.68 -0.15 -8.68
N TRP A 63 -5.55 -0.73 -7.84
CA TRP A 63 -6.03 -0.12 -6.61
C TRP A 63 -4.92 0.02 -5.57
N ILE A 64 -4.14 -1.04 -5.33
CA ILE A 64 -3.01 -0.97 -4.40
C ILE A 64 -1.99 0.05 -4.89
N THR A 65 -1.67 0.02 -6.19
CA THR A 65 -0.73 0.99 -6.78
C THR A 65 -1.21 2.44 -6.61
N PHE A 66 -2.51 2.68 -6.81
CA PHE A 66 -3.12 3.98 -6.55
C PHE A 66 -3.01 4.40 -5.09
N LEU A 67 -3.29 3.50 -4.14
CA LEU A 67 -3.22 3.80 -2.71
C LEU A 67 -1.82 4.20 -2.27
N VAL A 68 -0.79 3.46 -2.71
CA VAL A 68 0.61 3.81 -2.41
C VAL A 68 0.96 5.18 -3.00
N SER A 69 0.62 5.42 -4.27
CA SER A 69 0.87 6.71 -4.93
C SER A 69 0.19 7.88 -4.18
N ARG A 70 -1.01 7.66 -3.64
CA ARG A 70 -1.73 8.65 -2.84
C ARG A 70 -1.04 8.94 -1.50
N ILE A 71 -0.52 7.90 -0.84
CA ILE A 71 0.25 8.03 0.41
C ILE A 71 1.52 8.84 0.12
N ASP A 72 2.27 8.49 -0.93
CA ASP A 72 3.51 9.16 -1.30
C ASP A 72 3.29 10.65 -1.54
N LYS A 73 2.23 11.00 -2.30
CA LYS A 73 1.84 12.40 -2.52
C LYS A 73 1.54 13.18 -1.24
N ARG A 74 1.03 12.53 -0.19
CA ARG A 74 0.75 13.18 1.10
C ARG A 74 2.01 13.36 1.95
N VAL A 75 2.96 12.44 1.83
CA VAL A 75 4.22 12.45 2.58
C VAL A 75 5.22 13.47 2.00
N GLY A 76 4.94 14.01 0.81
CA GLY A 76 5.74 15.05 0.16
C GLY A 76 6.53 14.56 -1.05
N GLY A 77 6.07 13.48 -1.69
CA GLY A 77 6.46 13.13 -3.07
C GLY A 77 5.84 14.06 -4.11
#